data_AF-A0A4V6CE84-F1
#
_entry.id   AF-A0A4V6CE84-F1
#
_cell.length_a   1.000
_cell.length_b   1.000
_cell.length_c   1.000
_cell.angle_alpha   90.00
_cell.angle_beta   90.00
_cell.angle_gamma   90.00
#
_symmetry.space_group_name_H-M   'P 1'
#
loop_
_entity.id
_entity.type
_entity.pdbx_description
1 polymer ?
#
loop_
_entity_poly.entity_id
_entity_poly.type
_entity_poly.pdbx_seq_one_letter_code
_entity_poly.pdbx_strand_id
1 'polypeptide(L)'
;MKSLQSSIKKLFLSDKWLNLYAIGISLLSLICVSIIYYNSVLYFNREPWDGSFQTLFPLRSIDIGSYPAIDFSYFHGNGIPYLIYPLYYLFSHILGFGVIVSALNSTFIVNCAFLYLPIYFILRKISNFSTSLIFTLFISMLFDFIPYIGAYFSPLFLGAPMAVRFSPHILLAICFYNLITYYEIADKKKTLKTVIVTLFVAAISPLLGAEQGFYAIAAFCLTVFIYFFIHEKKRVAALVYSASLFILSILAHVAILLILFQSLESIRAIITISNDQTWVFGVFPNSFFDSFTELFRLDNISAVVTQIVTLIAIIYTLIITFVYRKYNLNSKFYYACLVMFWGGILSWASNLGYIGAHQAPLEIRYMTLSFFPILFFIFTENAKLKND
;
A
#
# COMPACT_ATOMS: atom_id res chain seq x y z
N MET A 1 41.66 17.04 22.31
CA MET A 1 40.19 17.27 22.24
C MET A 1 39.60 17.07 20.84
N LYS A 2 40.13 17.69 19.76
CA LYS A 2 39.59 17.50 18.39
C LYS A 2 39.65 16.04 17.87
N SER A 3 40.68 15.26 18.22
CA SER A 3 40.78 13.84 17.83
C SER A 3 39.82 12.93 18.59
N LEU A 4 39.55 13.23 19.87
CA LEU A 4 38.58 12.50 20.69
C LEU A 4 37.15 12.75 20.21
N GLN A 5 36.82 14.01 19.86
CA GLN A 5 35.54 14.36 19.24
C GLN A 5 35.34 13.68 17.89
N SER A 6 36.35 13.59 17.02
CA SER A 6 36.18 12.90 15.72
C SER A 6 36.06 11.39 15.87
N SER A 7 36.77 10.79 16.83
CA SER A 7 36.68 9.36 17.17
C SER A 7 35.30 9.00 17.76
N ILE A 8 34.81 9.78 18.73
CA ILE A 8 33.48 9.58 19.32
C ILE A 8 32.38 9.80 18.28
N LYS A 9 32.51 10.81 17.40
CA LYS A 9 31.54 11.04 16.31
C LYS A 9 31.54 9.88 15.31
N LYS A 10 32.71 9.32 14.97
CA LYS A 10 32.81 8.09 14.14
C LYS A 10 32.24 6.85 14.83
N LEU A 11 32.40 6.74 16.14
CA LEU A 11 31.88 5.61 16.92
C LEU A 11 30.35 5.68 17.00
N PHE A 12 29.79 6.85 17.34
CA PHE A 12 28.35 7.08 17.49
C PHE A 12 27.59 7.04 16.15
N LEU A 13 28.27 7.42 15.06
CA LEU A 13 27.76 7.31 13.68
C LEU A 13 28.14 5.98 13.01
N SER A 14 28.71 5.03 13.75
CA SER A 14 28.92 3.69 13.16
C SER A 14 27.57 3.01 12.95
N ASP A 15 27.49 2.20 11.90
CA ASP A 15 26.26 1.47 11.53
C ASP A 15 25.65 0.72 12.71
N LYS A 16 26.47 0.18 13.62
CA LYS A 16 26.00 -0.51 14.82
C LYS A 16 25.16 0.39 15.74
N TRP A 17 25.62 1.60 16.03
CA TRP A 17 24.93 2.53 16.93
C TRP A 17 23.72 3.18 16.26
N LEU A 18 23.81 3.46 14.96
CA LEU A 18 22.67 3.90 14.16
C LEU A 18 21.57 2.83 14.13
N ASN A 19 21.92 1.55 14.02
CA ASN A 19 20.96 0.45 14.05
C ASN A 19 20.28 0.32 15.40
N LEU A 20 21.04 0.38 16.50
CA LEU A 20 20.47 0.33 17.85
C LEU A 20 19.57 1.53 18.13
N TYR A 21 20.01 2.74 17.75
CA TYR A 21 19.22 3.96 17.87
C TYR A 21 17.90 3.85 17.08
N ALA A 22 17.98 3.41 15.82
CA ALA A 22 16.81 3.29 14.97
C ALA A 22 15.84 2.20 15.49
N ILE A 23 16.33 1.05 15.96
CA ILE A 23 15.49 0.05 16.63
C ILE A 23 14.80 0.64 17.87
N GLY A 24 15.55 1.35 18.72
CA GLY A 24 15.02 1.99 19.93
C GLY A 24 13.92 3.01 19.62
N ILE A 25 14.14 3.88 18.63
CA ILE A 25 13.15 4.85 18.17
C ILE A 25 11.93 4.17 17.55
N SER A 26 12.11 3.07 16.81
CA SER A 26 11.01 2.28 16.24
C SER A 26 10.09 1.74 17.33
N LEU A 27 10.67 1.11 18.35
CA LEU A 27 9.92 0.54 19.47
C LEU A 27 9.21 1.62 20.28
N LEU A 28 9.90 2.74 20.55
CA LEU A 28 9.31 3.88 21.25
C LEU A 28 8.15 4.49 20.46
N SER A 29 8.30 4.65 19.14
CA SER A 29 7.27 5.15 18.24
C SER A 29 6.02 4.25 18.27
N LEU A 30 6.21 2.94 18.14
CA LEU A 30 5.12 1.96 18.24
C LEU A 30 4.40 2.01 19.59
N ILE A 31 5.15 2.17 20.70
CA ILE A 31 4.57 2.30 22.05
C ILE A 31 3.76 3.61 22.16
N CYS A 32 4.34 4.74 21.78
CA CYS A 32 3.67 6.05 21.83
C CYS A 32 2.38 6.06 21.01
N VAL A 33 2.44 5.51 19.80
CA VAL A 33 1.28 5.30 18.92
C VAL A 33 0.23 4.44 19.61
N SER A 34 0.62 3.29 20.16
CA SER A 34 -0.31 2.41 20.87
C SER A 34 -0.99 3.11 22.06
N ILE A 35 -0.26 3.95 22.79
CA ILE A 35 -0.80 4.73 23.94
C ILE A 35 -1.74 5.84 23.47
N ILE A 36 -1.33 6.65 22.48
CA ILE A 36 -2.17 7.73 21.91
C ILE A 36 -3.48 7.13 21.38
N TYR A 37 -3.37 6.00 20.68
CA TYR A 37 -4.52 5.35 20.09
C TYR A 37 -5.38 4.64 21.13
N TYR A 38 -4.81 4.00 22.15
CA TYR A 38 -5.57 3.47 23.30
C TYR A 38 -6.47 4.56 23.92
N ASN A 39 -5.91 5.75 24.14
CA ASN A 39 -6.70 6.88 24.65
C ASN A 39 -7.80 7.30 23.66
N SER A 40 -7.53 7.34 22.35
CA SER A 40 -8.54 7.71 21.36
C SER A 40 -9.71 6.70 21.26
N VAL A 41 -9.50 5.43 21.61
CA VAL A 41 -10.55 4.41 21.69
C VAL A 41 -11.44 4.60 22.91
N LEU A 42 -10.86 5.03 24.05
CA LEU A 42 -11.61 5.24 25.29
C LEU A 42 -12.58 6.43 25.23
N TYR A 43 -12.26 7.46 24.45
CA TYR A 43 -13.04 8.72 24.41
C TYR A 43 -13.94 8.86 23.18
N PHE A 44 -14.22 7.77 22.47
CA PHE A 44 -14.99 7.67 21.21
C PHE A 44 -15.88 8.89 20.89
N ASN A 45 -15.30 9.90 20.23
CA ASN A 45 -15.99 11.16 19.88
C ASN A 45 -15.73 11.55 18.42
N ARG A 46 -15.65 10.55 17.53
CA ARG A 46 -15.54 10.78 16.08
C ARG A 46 -16.77 10.24 15.38
N GLU A 47 -17.21 10.96 14.36
CA GLU A 47 -18.29 10.53 13.49
C GLU A 47 -17.90 9.19 12.82
N PRO A 48 -18.81 8.21 12.71
CA PRO A 48 -18.53 6.86 12.22
C PRO A 48 -18.34 6.78 10.70
N TRP A 49 -17.82 7.84 10.08
CA TRP A 49 -17.64 7.93 8.64
C TRP A 49 -16.52 6.95 8.28
N ASP A 50 -16.87 5.90 7.53
CA ASP A 50 -16.02 4.75 7.16
C ASP A 50 -15.55 3.81 8.29
N GLY A 51 -16.44 3.43 9.19
CA GLY A 51 -16.37 2.10 9.82
C GLY A 51 -15.11 1.83 10.65
N SER A 52 -14.97 2.55 11.77
CA SER A 52 -13.97 2.29 12.82
C SER A 52 -13.95 0.85 13.38
N PHE A 53 -14.86 -0.02 12.92
CA PHE A 53 -15.02 -1.42 13.28
C PHE A 53 -15.19 -2.34 12.06
N GLN A 54 -14.69 -1.96 10.88
CA GLN A 54 -14.72 -2.79 9.66
C GLN A 54 -14.21 -4.22 9.90
N THR A 55 -13.26 -4.38 10.82
CA THR A 55 -12.65 -5.66 11.17
C THR A 55 -13.33 -6.38 12.33
N LEU A 56 -14.19 -5.72 13.11
CA LEU A 56 -14.78 -6.31 14.31
C LEU A 56 -15.79 -7.42 13.97
N PHE A 57 -16.71 -7.16 13.04
CA PHE A 57 -17.68 -8.15 12.58
C PHE A 57 -17.04 -9.42 12.01
N PRO A 58 -16.10 -9.34 11.04
CA PRO A 58 -15.50 -10.55 10.47
C PRO A 58 -14.69 -11.33 11.52
N LEU A 59 -14.00 -10.66 12.46
CA LEU A 59 -13.25 -11.34 13.52
C LEU A 59 -14.18 -12.09 14.50
N ARG A 60 -15.30 -11.50 14.88
CA ARG A 60 -16.32 -12.17 15.71
C ARG A 60 -17.01 -13.31 14.98
N SER A 61 -17.17 -13.19 13.66
CA SER A 61 -17.74 -14.25 12.83
C SER A 61 -16.82 -15.47 12.82
N ILE A 62 -15.50 -15.26 12.76
CA ILE A 62 -14.53 -16.36 12.89
C ILE A 62 -14.58 -17.01 14.29
N ASP A 63 -14.78 -16.23 15.37
CA ASP A 63 -14.93 -16.78 16.72
C ASP A 63 -16.11 -17.76 16.87
N ILE A 64 -17.19 -17.57 16.09
CA ILE A 64 -18.36 -18.46 16.10
C ILE A 64 -18.29 -19.54 15.00
N GLY A 65 -17.15 -19.68 14.32
CA GLY A 65 -16.90 -20.73 13.33
C GLY A 65 -17.27 -20.38 11.89
N SER A 66 -17.51 -19.12 11.55
CA SER A 66 -17.76 -18.68 10.17
C SER A 66 -16.50 -18.16 9.48
N TYR A 67 -16.33 -18.46 8.20
CA TYR A 67 -15.10 -18.21 7.44
C TYR A 67 -15.33 -17.22 6.28
N PRO A 68 -14.51 -16.15 6.18
CA PRO A 68 -14.56 -15.25 5.02
C PRO A 68 -14.34 -15.98 3.69
N ALA A 69 -15.03 -15.54 2.63
CA ALA A 69 -15.12 -16.16 1.30
C ALA A 69 -15.82 -17.53 1.23
N ILE A 70 -16.28 -18.09 2.34
CA ILE A 70 -17.07 -19.32 2.40
C ILE A 70 -18.47 -19.00 2.93
N ASP A 71 -18.55 -18.49 4.16
CA ASP A 71 -19.81 -18.22 4.86
C ASP A 71 -20.26 -16.75 4.72
N PHE A 72 -19.32 -15.84 4.50
CA PHE A 72 -19.59 -14.42 4.29
C PHE A 72 -18.53 -13.75 3.40
N SER A 73 -18.89 -12.64 2.77
CA SER A 73 -17.98 -11.83 1.96
C SER A 73 -17.50 -10.60 2.72
N TYR A 74 -16.18 -10.45 2.83
CA TYR A 74 -15.54 -9.24 3.34
C TYR A 74 -15.07 -8.36 2.18
N PHE A 75 -15.83 -7.30 1.92
CA PHE A 75 -15.72 -6.48 0.71
C PHE A 75 -14.37 -5.75 0.53
N HIS A 76 -13.57 -5.60 1.59
CA HIS A 76 -12.24 -5.01 1.52
C HIS A 76 -11.13 -5.99 1.15
N GLY A 77 -11.43 -7.29 1.08
CA GLY A 77 -10.48 -8.35 0.74
C GLY A 77 -10.58 -9.52 1.71
N ASN A 78 -11.09 -10.66 1.25
CA ASN A 78 -11.39 -11.82 2.12
C ASN A 78 -10.18 -12.43 2.83
N GLY A 79 -8.95 -12.14 2.40
CA GLY A 79 -7.72 -12.56 3.07
C GLY A 79 -7.42 -11.75 4.34
N ILE A 80 -7.92 -10.52 4.45
CA ILE A 80 -7.58 -9.60 5.54
C ILE A 80 -7.99 -10.14 6.91
N PRO A 81 -9.22 -10.65 7.14
CA PRO A 81 -9.60 -11.17 8.45
C PRO A 81 -8.67 -12.30 8.93
N TYR A 82 -8.24 -13.17 8.01
CA TYR A 82 -7.30 -14.26 8.34
C TYR A 82 -5.91 -13.76 8.76
N LEU A 83 -5.47 -12.59 8.27
CA LEU A 83 -4.22 -11.98 8.71
C LEU A 83 -4.31 -11.39 10.12
N ILE A 84 -5.46 -10.82 10.45
CA ILE A 84 -5.69 -10.11 11.72
C ILE A 84 -6.08 -11.08 12.84
N TYR A 85 -6.81 -12.14 12.51
CA TYR A 85 -7.39 -13.07 13.49
C TYR A 85 -6.39 -13.67 14.47
N PRO A 86 -5.18 -14.12 14.08
CA PRO A 86 -4.24 -14.71 15.04
C PRO A 86 -3.85 -13.75 16.18
N LEU A 87 -3.62 -12.47 15.86
CA LEU A 87 -3.33 -11.45 16.88
C LEU A 87 -4.57 -11.10 17.70
N TYR A 88 -5.73 -11.04 17.04
CA TYR A 88 -6.99 -10.80 17.72
C TYR A 88 -7.27 -11.89 18.75
N TYR A 89 -7.12 -13.16 18.37
CA TYR A 89 -7.32 -14.31 19.25
C TYR A 89 -6.36 -14.28 20.45
N LEU A 90 -5.09 -13.96 20.21
CA LEU A 90 -4.11 -13.78 21.26
C LEU A 90 -4.53 -12.69 22.26
N PHE A 91 -4.96 -11.53 21.77
CA PHE A 91 -5.32 -10.41 22.64
C PHE A 91 -6.66 -10.60 23.35
N SER A 92 -7.66 -11.19 22.68
CA SER A 92 -9.01 -11.32 23.22
C SER A 92 -9.16 -12.53 24.15
N HIS A 93 -8.71 -13.71 23.71
CA HIS A 93 -8.96 -14.98 24.40
C HIS A 93 -7.81 -15.39 25.32
N ILE A 94 -6.56 -15.08 24.96
CA ILE A 94 -5.39 -15.46 25.77
C ILE A 94 -5.04 -14.36 26.79
N LEU A 95 -4.99 -13.09 26.36
CA LEU A 95 -4.61 -11.96 27.24
C LEU A 95 -5.80 -11.23 27.90
N GLY A 96 -7.03 -11.47 27.43
CA GLY A 96 -8.24 -10.93 28.06
C GLY A 96 -8.44 -9.42 27.92
N PHE A 97 -7.89 -8.77 26.88
CA PHE A 97 -7.99 -7.31 26.70
C PHE A 97 -9.39 -6.81 26.28
N GLY A 98 -10.35 -7.71 26.09
CA GLY A 98 -11.68 -7.39 25.59
C GLY A 98 -11.74 -7.31 24.07
N VAL A 99 -12.89 -7.66 23.51
CA VAL A 99 -13.07 -7.91 22.06
C VAL A 99 -12.76 -6.67 21.21
N ILE A 100 -13.26 -5.50 21.60
CA ILE A 100 -13.08 -4.25 20.84
C ILE A 100 -11.61 -3.82 20.82
N VAL A 101 -10.98 -3.76 22.00
CA VAL A 101 -9.57 -3.37 22.14
C VAL A 101 -8.66 -4.34 21.37
N SER A 102 -8.95 -5.63 21.45
CA SER A 102 -8.21 -6.67 20.75
C SER A 102 -8.31 -6.52 19.23
N ALA A 103 -9.50 -6.26 18.69
CA ALA A 103 -9.70 -6.08 17.26
C ALA A 103 -8.96 -4.84 16.74
N LEU A 104 -9.08 -3.70 17.44
CA LEU A 104 -8.42 -2.45 17.04
C LEU A 104 -6.90 -2.56 17.08
N ASN A 105 -6.33 -3.09 18.17
CA ASN A 105 -4.89 -3.26 18.31
C ASN A 105 -4.33 -4.24 17.27
N SER A 106 -5.03 -5.35 17.01
CA SER A 106 -4.61 -6.33 16.02
C SER A 106 -4.61 -5.74 14.61
N THR A 107 -5.69 -5.08 14.21
CA THR A 107 -5.79 -4.39 12.92
C THR A 107 -4.70 -3.33 12.79
N PHE A 108 -4.44 -2.57 13.84
CA PHE A 108 -3.41 -1.55 13.86
C PHE A 108 -1.99 -2.13 13.66
N ILE A 109 -1.62 -3.16 14.43
CA ILE A 109 -0.31 -3.82 14.31
C ILE A 109 -0.12 -4.42 12.91
N VAL A 110 -1.14 -5.07 12.37
CA VAL A 110 -1.11 -5.63 11.01
C VAL A 110 -0.94 -4.51 9.98
N ASN A 111 -1.68 -3.40 10.11
CA ASN A 111 -1.51 -2.23 9.24
C ASN A 111 -0.06 -1.69 9.28
N CYS A 112 0.54 -1.54 10.46
CA CYS A 112 1.94 -1.10 10.58
C CYS A 112 2.89 -2.06 9.86
N ALA A 113 2.72 -3.37 10.05
CA ALA A 113 3.57 -4.37 9.41
C ALA A 113 3.44 -4.32 7.88
N PHE A 114 2.22 -4.25 7.35
CA PHE A 114 1.95 -4.24 5.92
C PHE A 114 2.26 -2.91 5.22
N LEU A 115 2.46 -1.83 5.98
CA LEU A 115 2.95 -0.56 5.45
C LEU A 115 4.48 -0.46 5.51
N TYR A 116 5.04 -0.56 6.72
CA TYR A 116 6.43 -0.18 6.95
C TYR A 116 7.43 -1.25 6.55
N LEU A 117 7.09 -2.55 6.63
CA LEU A 117 7.99 -3.59 6.15
C LEU A 117 8.20 -3.48 4.62
N PRO A 118 7.16 -3.37 3.79
CA PRO A 118 7.35 -3.15 2.35
C PRO A 118 8.11 -1.84 2.04
N ILE A 119 7.81 -0.72 2.71
CA ILE A 119 8.55 0.54 2.53
C ILE A 119 10.04 0.35 2.86
N TYR A 120 10.34 -0.31 3.98
CA TYR A 120 11.70 -0.64 4.34
C TYR A 120 12.38 -1.49 3.27
N PHE A 121 11.75 -2.56 2.79
CA PHE A 121 12.35 -3.46 1.81
C PHE A 121 12.58 -2.82 0.44
N ILE A 122 11.70 -1.91 -0.01
CA ILE A 122 11.93 -1.17 -1.25
C ILE A 122 13.08 -0.16 -1.09
N LEU A 123 13.20 0.51 0.06
CA LEU A 123 14.36 1.38 0.37
C LEU A 123 15.67 0.60 0.48
N ARG A 124 15.64 -0.65 0.98
CA ARG A 124 16.82 -1.53 1.05
C ARG A 124 17.38 -1.89 -0.32
N LYS A 125 16.60 -1.74 -1.41
CA LYS A 125 17.08 -1.95 -2.79
C LYS A 125 18.07 -0.89 -3.25
N ILE A 126 18.04 0.28 -2.63
CA ILE A 126 18.76 1.46 -3.11
C ILE A 126 19.66 2.10 -2.05
N SER A 127 19.61 1.62 -0.80
CA SER A 127 20.36 2.19 0.31
C SER A 127 20.93 1.11 1.21
N ASN A 128 21.65 1.49 2.27
CA ASN A 128 22.14 0.56 3.31
C ASN A 128 21.06 0.34 4.40
N PHE A 129 21.32 -0.55 5.35
CA PHE A 129 20.35 -0.92 6.39
C PHE A 129 19.95 0.30 7.24
N SER A 130 20.95 1.01 7.77
CA SER A 130 20.79 2.12 8.71
C SER A 130 19.93 3.22 8.09
N THR A 131 20.26 3.56 6.84
CA THR A 131 19.58 4.59 6.07
C THR A 131 18.14 4.19 5.72
N SER A 132 17.90 2.96 5.24
CA SER A 132 16.53 2.50 4.98
C SER A 132 15.65 2.54 6.23
N LEU A 133 16.20 2.14 7.38
CA LEU A 133 15.47 2.10 8.64
C LEU A 133 15.12 3.51 9.13
N ILE A 134 16.11 4.43 9.16
CA ILE A 134 15.89 5.83 9.56
C ILE A 134 14.83 6.49 8.67
N PHE A 135 14.86 6.24 7.36
CA PHE A 135 13.86 6.82 6.46
C PHE A 135 12.48 6.19 6.62
N THR A 136 12.40 4.89 6.87
CA THR A 136 11.12 4.24 7.19
C THR A 136 10.52 4.85 8.46
N LEU A 137 11.35 5.15 9.47
CA LEU A 137 10.93 5.81 10.70
C LEU A 137 10.57 7.28 10.50
N PHE A 138 11.28 7.98 9.63
CA PHE A 138 10.92 9.34 9.27
C PHE A 138 9.55 9.38 8.57
N ILE A 139 9.29 8.43 7.66
CA ILE A 139 7.99 8.29 6.99
C ILE A 139 6.89 7.96 8.01
N SER A 140 7.14 7.04 8.96
CA SER A 140 6.18 6.74 10.02
C SER A 140 5.92 7.96 10.90
N MET A 141 6.96 8.70 11.28
CA MET A 141 6.81 9.93 12.06
C MET A 141 5.99 10.99 11.32
N LEU A 142 6.30 11.21 10.04
CA LEU A 142 5.64 12.19 9.19
C LEU A 142 4.15 11.90 9.02
N PHE A 143 3.79 10.64 8.78
CA PHE A 143 2.41 10.25 8.54
C PHE A 143 1.62 9.98 9.81
N ASP A 144 2.22 9.52 10.90
CA ASP A 144 1.43 9.11 12.06
C ASP A 144 1.38 10.16 13.18
N PHE A 145 2.39 11.03 13.26
CA PHE A 145 2.53 11.94 14.40
C PHE A 145 2.25 13.39 14.09
N ILE A 146 2.11 13.77 12.81
CA ILE A 146 1.71 15.12 12.42
C ILE A 146 0.22 15.06 12.06
N PRO A 147 -0.70 15.52 12.94
CA PRO A 147 -2.14 15.25 12.79
C PRO A 147 -2.73 15.68 11.45
N TYR A 148 -2.33 16.87 10.97
CA TYR A 148 -2.77 17.39 9.67
C TYR A 148 -2.22 16.58 8.49
N ILE A 149 -1.00 16.05 8.59
CA ILE A 149 -0.45 15.21 7.53
C ILE A 149 -1.06 13.81 7.63
N GLY A 150 -1.16 13.22 8.81
CA GLY A 150 -1.73 11.90 9.00
C GLY A 150 -3.18 11.75 8.58
N ALA A 151 -4.01 12.78 8.82
CA ALA A 151 -5.41 12.76 8.40
C ALA A 151 -5.59 12.55 6.89
N TYR A 152 -4.72 13.14 6.07
CA TYR A 152 -4.79 13.02 4.61
C TYR A 152 -3.92 11.87 4.06
N PHE A 153 -2.74 11.65 4.64
CA PHE A 153 -1.69 10.80 4.06
C PHE A 153 -1.43 9.47 4.79
N SER A 154 -1.89 9.26 6.03
CA SER A 154 -1.62 7.98 6.70
C SER A 154 -2.61 6.91 6.27
N PRO A 155 -2.17 5.76 5.71
CA PRO A 155 -3.01 4.61 5.51
C PRO A 155 -3.23 3.81 6.81
N LEU A 156 -2.72 4.29 7.96
CA LEU A 156 -3.02 3.71 9.27
C LEU A 156 -4.31 4.31 9.80
N PHE A 157 -5.38 3.52 9.77
CA PHE A 157 -6.62 3.84 10.45
C PHE A 157 -6.90 2.83 11.55
N LEU A 158 -7.58 3.31 12.58
CA LEU A 158 -8.12 2.46 13.64
C LEU A 158 -9.28 1.64 13.09
N GLY A 159 -9.15 0.31 13.16
CA GLY A 159 -10.22 -0.63 12.83
C GLY A 159 -10.52 -0.82 11.34
N ALA A 160 -9.89 -0.02 10.46
CA ALA A 160 -9.93 -0.17 9.01
C ALA A 160 -8.56 -0.64 8.46
N PRO A 161 -8.49 -1.74 7.69
CA PRO A 161 -7.23 -2.39 7.29
C PRO A 161 -6.61 -1.74 6.04
N MET A 162 -6.58 -0.41 5.96
CA MET A 162 -6.22 0.32 4.75
C MET A 162 -4.76 0.10 4.31
N ALA A 163 -3.82 0.01 5.24
CA ALA A 163 -2.43 -0.30 4.89
C ALA A 163 -2.26 -1.71 4.30
N VAL A 164 -3.06 -2.68 4.77
CA VAL A 164 -3.08 -4.03 4.16
C VAL A 164 -3.52 -3.95 2.70
N ARG A 165 -4.57 -3.19 2.41
CA ARG A 165 -5.11 -2.99 1.05
C ARG A 165 -4.14 -2.22 0.15
N PHE A 166 -3.30 -1.37 0.75
CA PHE A 166 -2.28 -0.59 0.06
C PHE A 166 -1.02 -1.39 -0.29
N SER A 167 -0.64 -2.30 0.61
CA SER A 167 0.58 -3.10 0.51
C SER A 167 0.83 -3.82 -0.82
N PRO A 168 -0.18 -4.34 -1.56
CA PRO A 168 0.07 -5.05 -2.82
C PRO A 168 0.80 -4.20 -3.85
N HIS A 169 0.56 -2.89 -3.87
CA HIS A 169 1.23 -1.96 -4.78
C HIS A 169 2.73 -1.85 -4.48
N ILE A 170 3.10 -1.76 -3.20
CA ILE A 170 4.50 -1.70 -2.77
C ILE A 170 5.19 -3.05 -3.00
N LEU A 171 4.50 -4.16 -2.68
CA LEU A 171 5.03 -5.50 -2.90
C LEU A 171 5.27 -5.78 -4.38
N LEU A 172 4.34 -5.40 -5.26
CA LEU A 172 4.52 -5.53 -6.71
C LEU A 172 5.56 -4.55 -7.26
N ALA A 173 5.76 -3.37 -6.66
CA ALA A 173 6.90 -2.50 -6.97
C ALA A 173 8.24 -3.16 -6.63
N ILE A 174 8.35 -3.85 -5.49
CA ILE A 174 9.54 -4.63 -5.12
C ILE A 174 9.75 -5.79 -6.10
N CYS A 175 8.65 -6.49 -6.46
CA CYS A 175 8.69 -7.58 -7.44
C CYS A 175 9.17 -7.08 -8.80
N PHE A 176 8.66 -5.94 -9.27
CA PHE A 176 9.11 -5.26 -10.48
C PHE A 176 10.62 -5.00 -10.44
N TYR A 177 11.11 -4.35 -9.38
CA TYR A 177 12.53 -4.03 -9.25
C TYR A 177 13.43 -5.27 -9.35
N ASN A 178 13.06 -6.35 -8.65
CA ASN A 178 13.80 -7.60 -8.68
C ASN A 178 13.73 -8.29 -10.05
N LEU A 179 12.54 -8.31 -10.66
CA LEU A 179 12.31 -8.94 -11.95
C LEU A 179 13.20 -8.31 -13.02
N ILE A 180 13.19 -6.98 -13.11
CA ILE A 180 14.01 -6.25 -14.07
C ILE A 180 15.49 -6.40 -13.76
N THR A 181 15.89 -6.36 -12.49
CA THR A 181 17.30 -6.55 -12.11
C THR A 181 17.84 -7.91 -12.57
N TYR A 182 17.10 -9.01 -12.35
CA TYR A 182 17.57 -10.33 -12.75
C TYR A 182 17.46 -10.58 -14.26
N TYR A 183 16.49 -9.92 -14.91
CA TYR A 183 16.39 -9.90 -16.36
C TYR A 183 17.60 -9.20 -17.02
N GLU A 184 17.99 -8.01 -16.53
CA GLU A 184 19.14 -7.26 -17.04
C GLU A 184 20.47 -8.04 -16.89
N ILE A 185 20.64 -8.75 -15.77
CA ILE A 185 21.82 -9.60 -15.50
C ILE A 185 21.75 -10.96 -16.24
N ALA A 186 20.66 -11.22 -16.97
CA ALA A 186 20.41 -12.47 -17.70
C ALA A 186 20.44 -13.76 -16.84
N ASP A 187 20.15 -13.65 -15.54
CA ASP A 187 20.08 -14.80 -14.62
C ASP A 187 18.71 -15.48 -14.73
N LYS A 188 18.60 -16.46 -15.63
CA LYS A 188 17.33 -17.16 -15.93
C LYS A 188 16.70 -17.82 -14.68
N LYS A 189 17.52 -18.42 -13.80
CA LYS A 189 17.03 -19.13 -12.62
C LYS A 189 16.41 -18.16 -11.63
N LYS A 190 17.08 -17.03 -11.35
CA LYS A 190 16.54 -15.99 -10.46
C LYS A 190 15.36 -15.26 -11.09
N THR A 191 15.38 -15.04 -12.40
CA THR A 191 14.26 -14.45 -13.13
C THR A 191 13.02 -15.32 -12.99
N LEU A 192 13.12 -16.63 -13.27
CA LEU A 192 11.99 -17.56 -13.12
C LEU A 192 11.47 -17.60 -11.68
N LYS A 193 12.37 -17.69 -10.69
CA LYS A 193 11.97 -17.64 -9.27
C LYS A 193 11.21 -16.35 -8.96
N THR A 194 11.67 -15.21 -9.48
CA THR A 194 11.03 -13.91 -9.26
C THR A 194 9.70 -13.81 -9.96
N VAL A 195 9.54 -14.39 -11.16
CA VAL A 195 8.23 -14.48 -11.84
C VAL A 195 7.25 -15.29 -10.99
N ILE A 196 7.65 -16.44 -10.45
CA ILE A 196 6.78 -17.27 -9.59
C ILE A 196 6.35 -16.49 -8.35
N VAL A 197 7.28 -15.81 -7.67
CA VAL A 197 6.97 -14.97 -6.51
C VAL A 197 6.04 -13.83 -6.90
N THR A 198 6.29 -13.16 -8.03
CA THR A 198 5.42 -12.08 -8.55
C THR A 198 4.01 -12.58 -8.81
N LEU A 199 3.85 -13.74 -9.46
CA LEU A 199 2.55 -14.33 -9.73
C LEU A 199 1.81 -14.70 -8.44
N PHE A 200 2.52 -15.24 -7.44
CA PHE A 200 1.93 -15.51 -6.14
C PHE A 200 1.47 -14.22 -5.45
N VAL A 201 2.33 -13.20 -5.39
CA VAL A 201 1.98 -11.88 -4.81
C VAL A 201 0.78 -11.27 -5.55
N ALA A 202 0.80 -11.27 -6.88
CA ALA A 202 -0.30 -10.77 -7.69
C ALA A 202 -1.60 -11.54 -7.44
N ALA A 203 -1.54 -12.86 -7.32
CA ALA A 203 -2.72 -13.70 -7.10
C ALA A 203 -3.35 -13.51 -5.71
N ILE A 204 -2.55 -13.19 -4.68
CA ILE A 204 -3.08 -12.87 -3.35
C ILE A 204 -3.53 -11.41 -3.22
N SER A 205 -3.09 -10.50 -4.10
CA SER A 205 -3.42 -9.06 -4.02
C SER A 205 -4.92 -8.79 -3.86
N PRO A 206 -5.84 -9.42 -4.63
CA PRO A 206 -7.28 -9.17 -4.44
C PRO A 206 -7.83 -9.71 -3.13
N LEU A 207 -7.19 -10.73 -2.53
CA LEU A 207 -7.54 -11.17 -1.18
C LEU A 207 -7.15 -10.13 -0.12
N LEU A 208 -6.14 -9.30 -0.40
CA LEU A 208 -5.64 -8.27 0.52
C LEU A 208 -6.27 -6.90 0.31
N GLY A 209 -6.97 -6.66 -0.80
CA GLY A 209 -7.48 -5.33 -1.14
C GLY A 209 -8.73 -5.27 -2.00
N ALA A 210 -9.36 -6.41 -2.31
CA ALA A 210 -10.43 -6.53 -3.29
C ALA A 210 -10.07 -5.79 -4.60
N GLU A 211 -10.84 -4.77 -4.98
CA GLU A 211 -10.57 -3.90 -6.13
C GLU A 211 -9.16 -3.30 -6.14
N GLN A 212 -8.66 -2.85 -4.98
CA GLN A 212 -7.31 -2.28 -4.88
C GLN A 212 -6.23 -3.31 -5.18
N GLY A 213 -6.50 -4.59 -4.89
CA GLY A 213 -5.61 -5.68 -5.28
C GLY A 213 -5.52 -5.83 -6.81
N PHE A 214 -6.64 -5.69 -7.52
CA PHE A 214 -6.66 -5.70 -8.98
C PHE A 214 -6.00 -4.46 -9.59
N TYR A 215 -6.19 -3.28 -8.98
CA TYR A 215 -5.50 -2.06 -9.38
C TYR A 215 -3.97 -2.23 -9.28
N ALA A 216 -3.48 -2.91 -8.24
CA ALA A 216 -2.06 -3.20 -8.10
C ALA A 216 -1.52 -4.10 -9.24
N ILE A 217 -2.27 -5.14 -9.62
CA ILE A 217 -1.91 -6.04 -10.73
C ILE A 217 -1.86 -5.26 -12.05
N ALA A 218 -2.89 -4.46 -12.33
CA ALA A 218 -2.97 -3.66 -13.55
C ALA A 218 -1.85 -2.60 -13.61
N ALA A 219 -1.59 -1.90 -12.51
CA ALA A 219 -0.50 -0.94 -12.39
C ALA A 219 0.89 -1.58 -12.62
N PHE A 220 1.11 -2.76 -12.06
CA PHE A 220 2.33 -3.54 -12.29
C PHE A 220 2.48 -3.92 -13.77
N CYS A 221 1.44 -4.49 -14.38
CA CYS A 221 1.47 -4.90 -15.79
C CYS A 221 1.67 -3.71 -16.74
N LEU A 222 1.03 -2.57 -16.46
CA LEU A 222 1.22 -1.31 -17.18
C LEU A 222 2.66 -0.83 -17.07
N THR A 223 3.25 -0.88 -15.88
CA THR A 223 4.66 -0.49 -15.67
C THR A 223 5.61 -1.40 -16.45
N VAL A 224 5.40 -2.72 -16.42
CA VAL A 224 6.17 -3.69 -17.22
C VAL A 224 6.05 -3.36 -18.72
N PHE A 225 4.84 -3.07 -19.19
CA PHE A 225 4.63 -2.66 -20.57
C PHE A 225 5.41 -1.39 -20.91
N ILE A 226 5.28 -0.32 -20.11
CA ILE A 226 5.95 0.96 -20.36
C ILE A 226 7.48 0.77 -20.34
N TYR A 227 8.02 0.01 -19.39
CA TYR A 227 9.46 -0.28 -19.33
C TYR A 227 9.92 -0.96 -20.62
N PHE A 228 9.30 -2.06 -21.03
CA PHE A 228 9.75 -2.76 -22.23
C PHE A 228 9.49 -1.98 -23.53
N PHE A 229 8.40 -1.22 -23.58
CA PHE A 229 7.99 -0.48 -24.77
C PHE A 229 8.85 0.78 -24.98
N ILE A 230 9.05 1.57 -23.93
CA ILE A 230 9.75 2.86 -24.01
C ILE A 230 11.25 2.71 -23.75
N HIS A 231 11.64 2.01 -22.68
CA HIS A 231 13.04 1.92 -22.27
C HIS A 231 13.81 0.90 -23.12
N GLU A 232 13.33 -0.35 -23.17
CA GLU A 232 13.98 -1.42 -23.93
C GLU A 232 13.66 -1.40 -25.42
N LYS A 233 12.65 -0.61 -25.85
CA LYS A 233 12.16 -0.53 -27.24
C LYS A 233 11.69 -1.86 -27.83
N LYS A 234 11.33 -2.84 -26.99
CA LYS A 234 10.85 -4.19 -27.37
C LYS A 234 9.33 -4.23 -27.45
N ARG A 235 8.74 -3.51 -28.41
CA ARG A 235 7.28 -3.23 -28.48
C ARG A 235 6.39 -4.49 -28.44
N VAL A 236 6.69 -5.51 -29.25
CA VAL A 236 5.88 -6.75 -29.30
C VAL A 236 6.04 -7.55 -28.01
N ALA A 237 7.28 -7.69 -27.54
CA ALA A 237 7.57 -8.39 -26.28
C ALA A 237 6.91 -7.68 -25.07
N ALA A 238 6.85 -6.35 -25.06
CA ALA A 238 6.16 -5.58 -24.03
C ALA A 238 4.69 -5.99 -23.91
N LEU A 239 4.01 -6.10 -25.06
CA LEU A 239 2.61 -6.53 -25.11
C LEU A 239 2.45 -7.98 -24.62
N VAL A 240 3.26 -8.91 -25.16
CA VAL A 240 3.18 -10.33 -24.80
C VAL A 240 3.46 -10.55 -23.31
N TYR A 241 4.53 -9.95 -22.77
CA TYR A 241 4.90 -10.13 -21.36
C TYR A 241 3.84 -9.54 -20.43
N SER A 242 3.40 -8.30 -20.69
CA SER A 242 2.40 -7.64 -19.85
C SER A 242 1.06 -8.40 -19.87
N ALA A 243 0.57 -8.78 -21.06
CA ALA A 243 -0.67 -9.53 -21.19
C ALA A 243 -0.58 -10.93 -20.54
N SER A 244 0.55 -11.63 -20.72
CA SER A 244 0.77 -12.94 -20.12
C SER A 244 0.79 -12.86 -18.59
N LEU A 245 1.50 -11.88 -18.02
CA LEU A 245 1.54 -11.68 -16.57
C LEU A 245 0.15 -11.35 -16.01
N PHE A 246 -0.62 -10.52 -16.71
CA PHE A 246 -1.98 -10.19 -16.32
C PHE A 246 -2.87 -11.44 -16.31
N ILE A 247 -2.94 -12.17 -17.42
CA ILE A 247 -3.78 -13.38 -17.56
C ILE A 247 -3.37 -14.43 -16.52
N LEU A 248 -2.08 -14.71 -16.37
CA LEU A 248 -1.59 -15.68 -15.39
C LEU A 248 -1.89 -15.27 -13.95
N SER A 249 -1.84 -13.97 -13.62
CA SER A 249 -2.20 -13.48 -12.28
C SER A 249 -3.68 -13.70 -11.98
N ILE A 250 -4.56 -13.45 -12.96
CA ILE A 250 -6.00 -13.69 -12.81
C ILE A 250 -6.30 -15.19 -12.67
N LEU A 251 -5.70 -16.03 -13.53
CA LEU A 251 -5.88 -17.48 -13.46
C LEU A 251 -5.36 -18.05 -12.13
N ALA A 252 -4.21 -17.57 -11.65
CA ALA A 252 -3.66 -17.96 -10.36
C ALA A 252 -4.58 -17.51 -9.20
N HIS A 253 -5.15 -16.31 -9.26
CA HIS A 253 -6.12 -15.85 -8.26
C HIS A 253 -7.37 -16.74 -8.24
N VAL A 254 -7.94 -17.05 -9.40
CA VAL A 254 -9.09 -17.97 -9.52
C VAL A 254 -8.74 -19.35 -8.96
N ALA A 255 -7.55 -19.88 -9.27
CA ALA A 255 -7.11 -21.16 -8.72
C ALA A 255 -6.99 -21.13 -7.19
N ILE A 256 -6.45 -20.05 -6.61
CA ILE A 256 -6.39 -19.86 -5.15
C ILE A 256 -7.80 -19.88 -4.55
N LEU A 257 -8.76 -19.18 -5.16
CA LEU A 257 -10.14 -19.15 -4.67
C LEU A 257 -10.78 -20.53 -4.68
N LEU A 258 -10.63 -21.28 -5.77
CA LEU A 258 -11.18 -22.63 -5.90
C LEU A 258 -10.51 -23.64 -4.95
N ILE A 259 -9.20 -23.51 -4.72
CA ILE A 259 -8.47 -24.43 -3.83
C ILE A 259 -8.75 -24.12 -2.36
N LEU A 260 -8.70 -22.84 -1.97
CA LEU A 260 -8.80 -22.45 -0.55
C LEU A 260 -10.23 -22.26 -0.08
N PHE A 261 -11.13 -21.75 -0.93
CA PHE A 261 -12.49 -21.39 -0.55
C PHE A 261 -13.56 -22.19 -1.30
N GLN A 262 -13.16 -23.01 -2.29
CA GLN A 262 -14.07 -23.84 -3.09
C GLN A 262 -15.21 -23.04 -3.75
N SER A 263 -15.00 -21.73 -3.93
CA SER A 263 -16.05 -20.80 -4.33
C SER A 263 -15.47 -19.59 -5.06
N LEU A 264 -16.25 -19.06 -6.00
CA LEU A 264 -16.01 -17.78 -6.68
C LEU A 264 -17.01 -16.69 -6.24
N GLU A 265 -17.81 -16.97 -5.21
CA GLU A 265 -18.79 -16.01 -4.69
C GLU A 265 -18.14 -14.70 -4.22
N SER A 266 -16.89 -14.77 -3.75
CA SER A 266 -16.11 -13.56 -3.44
C SER A 266 -15.92 -12.60 -4.62
N ILE A 267 -15.81 -13.12 -5.85
CA ILE A 267 -15.74 -12.29 -7.07
C ILE A 267 -17.14 -11.78 -7.43
N ARG A 268 -18.17 -12.63 -7.31
CA ARG A 268 -19.56 -12.23 -7.58
C ARG A 268 -20.05 -11.14 -6.62
N ALA A 269 -19.64 -11.21 -5.36
CA ALA A 269 -19.98 -10.22 -4.35
C ALA A 269 -19.52 -8.80 -4.75
N ILE A 270 -18.42 -8.66 -5.50
CA ILE A 270 -17.98 -7.34 -6.01
C ILE A 270 -19.06 -6.70 -6.91
N ILE A 271 -19.80 -7.51 -7.67
CA ILE A 271 -20.88 -7.04 -8.55
C ILE A 271 -22.09 -6.58 -7.73
N THR A 272 -22.34 -7.17 -6.56
CA THR A 272 -23.52 -6.90 -5.73
C THR A 272 -23.30 -5.87 -4.63
N ILE A 273 -22.06 -5.48 -4.34
CA ILE A 273 -21.70 -4.48 -3.30
C ILE A 273 -22.56 -3.21 -3.38
N SER A 274 -22.80 -2.71 -4.60
CA SER A 274 -23.60 -1.49 -4.82
C SER A 274 -25.05 -1.64 -4.36
N ASN A 275 -25.62 -2.84 -4.50
CA ASN A 275 -26.98 -3.16 -4.07
C ASN A 275 -27.07 -3.37 -2.56
N ASP A 276 -26.01 -3.90 -1.95
CA ASP A 276 -25.97 -4.16 -0.51
C ASP A 276 -25.77 -2.87 0.30
N GLN A 277 -25.07 -1.87 -0.25
CA GLN A 277 -24.93 -0.55 0.38
C GLN A 277 -26.24 0.25 0.39
N THR A 278 -27.07 0.14 -0.66
CA THR A 278 -28.39 0.80 -0.72
C THR A 278 -29.39 0.18 0.24
N TRP A 279 -29.31 -1.14 0.48
CA TRP A 279 -30.18 -1.84 1.42
C TRP A 279 -30.02 -1.36 2.87
N VAL A 280 -28.80 -1.05 3.30
CA VAL A 280 -28.52 -0.60 4.68
C VAL A 280 -28.94 0.85 4.92
N PHE A 281 -28.73 1.74 3.94
CA PHE A 281 -28.96 3.18 4.11
C PHE A 281 -30.28 3.68 3.51
N GLY A 282 -31.05 2.83 2.81
CA GLY A 282 -32.31 3.19 2.14
C GLY A 282 -32.15 4.09 0.89
N VAL A 283 -30.98 4.70 0.74
CA VAL A 283 -30.48 5.47 -0.40
C VAL A 283 -28.99 5.17 -0.54
N PHE A 284 -28.41 5.51 -1.68
CA PHE A 284 -26.95 5.51 -1.76
C PHE A 284 -26.39 6.52 -0.74
N PRO A 285 -25.45 6.12 0.14
CA PRO A 285 -24.87 7.03 1.14
C PRO A 285 -23.96 8.10 0.51
N ASN A 286 -23.76 8.06 -0.80
CA ASN A 286 -22.83 8.89 -1.54
C ASN A 286 -23.48 9.46 -2.79
N SER A 287 -22.95 10.60 -3.25
CA SER A 287 -23.35 11.22 -4.51
C SER A 287 -22.66 10.52 -5.69
N PHE A 288 -23.42 10.26 -6.74
CA PHE A 288 -22.94 9.75 -8.02
C PHE A 288 -23.11 10.83 -9.08
N PHE A 289 -22.27 10.80 -10.11
CA PHE A 289 -22.47 11.69 -11.24
C PHE A 289 -23.65 11.18 -12.08
N ASP A 290 -24.63 12.04 -12.33
CA ASP A 290 -25.77 11.74 -13.21
C ASP A 290 -25.34 11.76 -14.69
N SER A 291 -24.24 12.46 -15.00
CA SER A 291 -23.65 12.49 -16.35
C SER A 291 -22.16 12.83 -16.33
N PHE A 292 -21.43 12.45 -17.38
CA PHE A 292 -20.02 12.83 -17.55
C PHE A 292 -19.78 14.35 -17.60
N THR A 293 -20.81 15.12 -17.98
CA THR A 293 -20.70 16.59 -18.00
C THR A 293 -20.64 17.21 -16.60
N GLU A 294 -21.19 16.51 -15.61
CA GLU A 294 -21.16 16.94 -14.21
C GLU A 294 -19.76 16.89 -13.62
N LEU A 295 -18.87 16.03 -14.15
CA LEU A 295 -17.44 16.06 -13.83
C LEU A 295 -16.84 17.45 -14.08
N PHE A 296 -17.30 18.18 -15.10
CA PHE A 296 -16.77 19.51 -15.43
C PHE A 296 -17.58 20.65 -14.83
N ARG A 297 -18.71 20.35 -14.19
CA ARG A 297 -19.51 21.31 -13.46
C ARG A 297 -19.06 21.23 -12.01
N LEU A 298 -18.20 22.16 -11.61
CA LEU A 298 -17.56 22.25 -10.30
C LEU A 298 -18.55 22.54 -9.14
N ASP A 299 -19.83 22.20 -9.31
CA ASP A 299 -20.92 22.48 -8.38
C ASP A 299 -20.82 21.59 -7.13
N ASN A 300 -20.11 20.45 -7.23
CA ASN A 300 -19.81 19.59 -6.10
C ASN A 300 -18.37 19.80 -5.59
N ILE A 301 -18.24 20.48 -4.45
CA ILE A 301 -16.95 20.82 -3.79
C ILE A 301 -16.01 19.60 -3.66
N SER A 302 -16.56 18.41 -3.39
CA SER A 302 -15.74 17.21 -3.22
C SER A 302 -15.15 16.69 -4.54
N ALA A 303 -15.89 16.79 -5.65
CA ALA A 303 -15.38 16.49 -6.99
C ALA A 303 -14.24 17.44 -7.37
N VAL A 304 -14.36 18.73 -7.04
CA VAL A 304 -13.30 19.74 -7.30
C VAL A 304 -11.99 19.36 -6.62
N VAL A 305 -12.04 18.98 -5.34
CA VAL A 305 -10.84 18.56 -4.58
C VAL A 305 -10.19 17.34 -5.23
N THR A 306 -10.99 16.33 -5.62
CA THR A 306 -10.46 15.12 -6.25
C THR A 306 -9.76 15.38 -7.59
N GLN A 307 -10.27 16.33 -8.40
CA GLN A 307 -9.67 16.67 -9.69
C GLN A 307 -8.39 17.50 -9.55
N ILE A 308 -8.38 18.45 -8.61
CA ILE A 308 -7.19 19.24 -8.28
C ILE A 308 -6.06 18.31 -7.84
N VAL A 309 -6.37 17.33 -7.01
CA VAL A 309 -5.42 16.31 -6.54
C VAL A 309 -4.80 15.55 -7.71
N THR A 310 -5.61 15.04 -8.64
CA THR A 310 -5.10 14.33 -9.83
C THR A 310 -4.23 15.23 -10.71
N LEU A 311 -4.62 16.50 -10.88
CA LEU A 311 -3.81 17.45 -11.64
C LEU A 311 -2.45 17.70 -10.96
N ILE A 312 -2.44 17.91 -9.64
CA ILE A 312 -1.22 18.06 -8.85
C ILE A 312 -0.35 16.82 -9.00
N ALA A 313 -0.94 15.62 -9.00
CA ALA A 313 -0.22 14.37 -9.16
C ALA A 313 0.42 14.18 -10.54
N ILE A 314 -0.27 14.57 -11.61
CA ILE A 314 0.28 14.57 -12.96
C ILE A 314 1.48 15.52 -13.03
N ILE A 315 1.32 16.75 -12.53
CA ILE A 315 2.41 17.74 -12.45
C ILE A 315 3.57 17.19 -11.63
N TYR A 316 3.29 16.60 -10.47
CA TYR A 316 4.28 16.01 -9.61
C TYR A 316 5.07 14.89 -10.30
N THR A 317 4.40 14.02 -11.05
CA THR A 317 5.06 12.94 -11.81
C THR A 317 5.92 13.48 -12.94
N LEU A 318 5.48 14.52 -13.63
CA LEU A 318 6.29 15.20 -14.65
C LEU A 318 7.56 15.81 -14.02
N ILE A 319 7.44 16.51 -12.89
CA ILE A 319 8.56 17.07 -12.14
C ILE A 319 9.53 15.97 -11.71
N ILE A 320 9.02 14.90 -11.12
CA ILE A 320 9.84 13.77 -10.68
C ILE A 320 10.55 13.12 -11.87
N THR A 321 9.86 12.89 -12.99
CA THR A 321 10.45 12.34 -14.21
C THR A 321 11.59 13.23 -14.72
N PHE A 322 11.41 14.54 -14.65
CA PHE A 322 12.44 15.51 -14.99
C PHE A 322 13.66 15.43 -14.05
N VAL A 323 13.45 15.46 -12.74
CA VAL A 323 14.50 15.29 -11.72
C VAL A 323 15.27 13.99 -11.97
N TYR A 324 14.53 12.93 -12.24
CA TYR A 324 15.07 11.61 -12.50
C TYR A 324 16.04 11.57 -13.68
N ARG A 325 15.61 12.14 -14.81
CA ARG A 325 16.43 12.27 -16.01
C ARG A 325 17.64 13.17 -15.77
N LYS A 326 17.46 14.27 -15.03
CA LYS A 326 18.53 15.23 -14.72
C LYS A 326 19.66 14.61 -13.89
N TYR A 327 19.32 13.79 -12.89
CA TYR A 327 20.30 13.19 -11.97
C TYR A 327 20.67 11.73 -12.30
N ASN A 328 20.17 11.20 -13.43
CA ASN A 328 20.44 9.83 -13.90
C ASN A 328 20.29 8.76 -12.81
N LEU A 329 19.19 8.82 -12.07
CA LEU A 329 18.89 7.91 -10.97
C LEU A 329 18.56 6.48 -11.48
N ASN A 330 18.58 5.47 -10.59
CA ASN A 330 18.52 4.02 -10.90
C ASN A 330 17.25 3.60 -11.64
N SER A 331 17.20 3.63 -12.98
CA SER A 331 15.98 3.54 -13.84
C SER A 331 14.89 2.60 -13.30
N LYS A 332 15.28 1.40 -12.86
CA LYS A 332 14.41 0.38 -12.27
C LYS A 332 13.61 0.88 -11.07
N PHE A 333 14.23 1.66 -10.20
CA PHE A 333 13.59 2.23 -9.03
C PHE A 333 12.49 3.21 -9.40
N TYR A 334 12.72 4.08 -10.38
CA TYR A 334 11.66 4.97 -10.87
C TYR A 334 10.47 4.20 -11.44
N TYR A 335 10.71 3.16 -12.21
CA TYR A 335 9.62 2.33 -12.69
C TYR A 335 8.93 1.57 -11.54
N ALA A 336 9.65 1.12 -10.51
CA ALA A 336 9.03 0.59 -9.30
C ALA A 336 8.12 1.65 -8.61
N CYS A 337 8.55 2.91 -8.55
CA CYS A 337 7.72 4.02 -8.11
C CYS A 337 6.47 4.20 -8.99
N LEU A 338 6.61 4.03 -10.31
CA LEU A 338 5.47 4.10 -11.23
C LEU A 338 4.42 3.03 -10.96
N VAL A 339 4.77 1.84 -10.46
CA VAL A 339 3.76 0.83 -10.04
C VAL A 339 2.82 1.41 -8.98
N MET A 340 3.37 2.08 -7.97
CA MET A 340 2.57 2.73 -6.93
C MET A 340 1.77 3.91 -7.50
N PHE A 341 2.40 4.73 -8.34
CA PHE A 341 1.74 5.89 -8.98
C PHE A 341 0.53 5.47 -9.84
N TRP A 342 0.70 4.51 -10.74
CA TRP A 342 -0.39 3.99 -11.57
C TRP A 342 -1.48 3.33 -10.73
N GLY A 343 -1.12 2.69 -9.61
CA GLY A 343 -2.08 2.19 -8.63
C GLY A 343 -2.97 3.29 -8.06
N GLY A 344 -2.38 4.45 -7.75
CA GLY A 344 -3.12 5.65 -7.35
C GLY A 344 -4.09 6.14 -8.43
N ILE A 345 -3.63 6.26 -9.68
CA ILE A 345 -4.49 6.66 -10.80
C ILE A 345 -5.64 5.67 -11.04
N LEU A 346 -5.35 4.37 -11.00
CA LEU A 346 -6.38 3.34 -11.18
C LEU A 346 -7.39 3.36 -10.01
N SER A 347 -6.92 3.61 -8.80
CA SER A 347 -7.79 3.83 -7.64
C SER A 347 -8.63 5.11 -7.79
N TRP A 348 -8.14 6.11 -8.51
CA TRP A 348 -8.92 7.31 -8.83
C TRP A 348 -9.96 7.07 -9.92
N ALA A 349 -9.77 6.10 -10.82
CA ALA A 349 -10.74 5.82 -11.88
C ALA A 349 -12.15 5.49 -11.35
N SER A 350 -12.26 4.95 -10.13
CA SER A 350 -13.56 4.77 -9.46
C SER A 350 -14.30 6.09 -9.22
N ASN A 351 -13.58 7.22 -9.08
CA ASN A 351 -14.18 8.54 -8.91
C ASN A 351 -14.84 9.10 -10.18
N LEU A 352 -14.65 8.48 -11.34
CA LEU A 352 -15.30 8.93 -12.58
C LEU A 352 -16.82 8.70 -12.58
N GLY A 353 -17.34 7.81 -11.73
CA GLY A 353 -18.78 7.60 -11.52
C GLY A 353 -19.28 7.94 -10.11
N TYR A 354 -18.37 8.13 -9.16
CA TYR A 354 -18.63 8.15 -7.72
C TYR A 354 -17.93 9.35 -7.06
N ILE A 355 -18.66 10.25 -6.41
CA ILE A 355 -18.08 11.42 -5.75
C ILE A 355 -17.74 11.07 -4.29
N GLY A 356 -16.79 10.16 -4.11
CA GLY A 356 -16.28 9.80 -2.79
C GLY A 356 -15.10 10.65 -2.39
N ALA A 357 -15.33 11.59 -1.48
CA ALA A 357 -14.24 12.35 -0.84
C ALA A 357 -13.18 11.43 -0.19
N HIS A 358 -13.49 10.16 0.13
CA HIS A 358 -12.57 9.20 0.73
C HIS A 358 -11.62 8.48 -0.26
N GLN A 359 -11.92 8.49 -1.57
CA GLN A 359 -11.07 7.84 -2.60
C GLN A 359 -9.93 8.76 -3.09
N ALA A 360 -10.10 10.08 -3.11
CA ALA A 360 -9.00 11.00 -3.38
C ALA A 360 -7.83 10.87 -2.36
N PRO A 361 -8.09 10.73 -1.05
CA PRO A 361 -7.06 10.36 -0.08
C PRO A 361 -6.27 9.11 -0.45
N LEU A 362 -6.90 8.06 -1.00
CA LEU A 362 -6.21 6.85 -1.43
C LEU A 362 -5.21 7.14 -2.56
N GLU A 363 -5.65 7.84 -3.61
CA GLU A 363 -4.78 8.29 -4.70
C GLU A 363 -3.58 9.11 -4.19
N ILE A 364 -3.85 10.13 -3.35
CA ILE A 364 -2.82 10.99 -2.74
C ILE A 364 -1.78 10.14 -2.02
N ARG A 365 -2.20 9.13 -1.27
CA ARG A 365 -1.31 8.26 -0.50
C ARG A 365 -0.41 7.43 -1.40
N TYR A 366 -0.98 6.82 -2.45
CA TYR A 366 -0.22 6.08 -3.48
C TYR A 366 0.88 6.93 -4.09
N MET A 367 0.53 8.16 -4.44
CA MET A 367 1.43 9.08 -5.14
C MET A 367 2.46 9.73 -4.22
N THR A 368 2.11 9.97 -2.96
CA THR A 368 3.06 10.48 -1.97
C THR A 368 4.08 9.41 -1.63
N LEU A 369 3.63 8.18 -1.36
CA LEU A 369 4.50 7.05 -1.05
C LEU A 369 5.35 6.61 -2.25
N SER A 370 4.86 6.80 -3.48
CA SER A 370 5.62 6.42 -4.67
C SER A 370 6.90 7.22 -4.84
N PHE A 371 6.93 8.49 -4.43
CA PHE A 371 8.02 9.40 -4.76
C PHE A 371 8.72 10.01 -3.54
N PHE A 372 8.24 9.74 -2.32
CA PHE A 372 8.98 10.00 -1.08
C PHE A 372 10.42 9.41 -1.11
N PRO A 373 10.63 8.20 -1.65
CA PRO A 373 11.97 7.64 -1.84
C PRO A 373 12.81 8.27 -2.96
N ILE A 374 12.32 9.29 -3.67
CA ILE A 374 13.12 10.08 -4.64
C ILE A 374 13.69 11.33 -3.98
N LEU A 375 12.96 11.94 -3.03
CA LEU A 375 13.52 12.95 -2.13
C LEU A 375 14.74 12.38 -1.39
N PHE A 376 14.67 11.10 -0.99
CA PHE A 376 15.77 10.31 -0.47
C PHE A 376 17.08 10.43 -1.27
N PHE A 377 17.01 10.36 -2.61
CA PHE A 377 18.19 10.40 -3.48
C PHE A 377 18.77 11.81 -3.66
N ILE A 378 17.93 12.85 -3.58
CA ILE A 378 18.37 14.25 -3.72
C ILE A 378 19.27 14.65 -2.53
N PHE A 379 19.03 14.09 -1.34
CA PHE A 379 19.76 14.47 -0.12
C PHE A 379 20.97 13.59 0.21
N THR A 380 21.19 12.48 -0.49
CA THR A 380 22.39 11.64 -0.29
C THR A 380 23.44 11.96 -1.37
N GLU A 381 24.50 12.69 -1.03
CA GLU A 381 25.65 12.94 -1.92
C GLU A 381 26.30 11.65 -2.47
N ASN A 382 26.08 10.51 -1.80
CA ASN A 382 26.54 9.18 -2.22
C ASN A 382 25.60 8.46 -3.21
N ALA A 383 24.53 9.10 -3.68
CA ALA A 383 23.65 8.57 -4.73
C ALA A 383 24.24 8.71 -6.14
N LYS A 384 25.56 8.93 -6.29
CA LYS A 384 26.29 8.40 -7.43
C LYS A 384 26.21 6.87 -7.33
N LEU A 385 25.08 6.35 -7.78
CA LEU A 385 24.82 4.94 -7.99
C LEU A 385 26.03 4.37 -8.73
N LYS A 386 26.58 3.28 -8.19
CA LYS A 386 27.61 2.48 -8.84
C LYS A 386 27.21 2.27 -10.31
N ASN A 387 27.94 2.91 -11.21
CA ASN A 387 28.08 2.42 -12.56
C ASN A 387 29.03 1.23 -12.46
N ASP A 388 28.49 0.05 -12.14
CA ASP A 388 29.13 -1.24 -12.38
C ASP A 388 28.20 -2.10 -13.23
#